data_AF-A0A2N5ZFH3-F1
#
_entry.id   AF-A0A2N5ZFH3-F1
#
_cell.length_a   1.000
_cell.length_b   1.000
_cell.length_c   1.000
_cell.angle_alpha   90.00
_cell.angle_beta   90.00
_cell.angle_gamma   90.00
#
_symmetry.space_group_name_H-M   'P 1'
#
loop_
_entity.id
_entity.type
_entity.pdbx_description
1 polymer ?
#
loop_
_entity_poly.entity_id
_entity_poly.type
_entity_poly.pdbx_seq_one_letter_code
_entity_poly.pdbx_strand_id
1 'polypeptide(L)'
;MKSIIYVLIAVFTISIIYTALPNSLVQKRQTITIQTTDKQANSDQLKASAKIIEKRLKDYGIITGKSIIDDNAGTIEFQVKGDNLTQEISYLLLAKGSIDLYETHNRNEAIDVLKSNADLMQLLEIPQGEKAPEEYSSIIGFCQPENKEATNKLIHNISQKTGMNVKFLWSGAPYFEGKYVLHIAQNTPAINKTYFEHTEVIKDKPSGAFQLNITFNNDGIDLWSDITKSNIGKNITITLDDRVLSSPKVMAQIKEGRAMISGKFSENDLKLISALANNIDLPISFKIKK
;
A
#
# COMPACT_ATOMS: atom_id res chain seq x y z
N MET A 1 -68.38 19.23 -2.15
CA MET A 1 -67.91 19.72 -3.47
C MET A 1 -66.42 19.37 -3.62
N LYS A 2 -65.85 19.55 -4.83
CA LYS A 2 -64.42 19.41 -5.22
C LYS A 2 -63.42 19.91 -4.14
N SER A 3 -62.17 19.46 -4.00
CA SER A 3 -61.33 18.33 -4.53
C SER A 3 -60.02 18.35 -3.66
N ILE A 4 -58.82 17.77 -3.85
CA ILE A 4 -58.04 17.04 -4.89
C ILE A 4 -57.09 16.07 -4.13
N ILE A 5 -56.43 15.05 -4.72
CA ILE A 5 -55.04 15.04 -5.29
C ILE A 5 -54.77 13.62 -5.86
N TYR A 6 -53.97 13.51 -6.93
CA TYR A 6 -53.44 12.24 -7.47
C TYR A 6 -51.98 11.99 -7.06
N VAL A 7 -51.58 10.71 -6.94
CA VAL A 7 -50.19 10.25 -7.13
C VAL A 7 -50.22 8.93 -7.92
N LEU A 8 -49.36 8.80 -8.94
CA LEU A 8 -49.20 7.56 -9.71
C LEU A 8 -48.28 6.57 -8.97
N ILE A 9 -48.61 5.28 -9.05
CA ILE A 9 -47.68 4.18 -8.74
C ILE A 9 -47.30 3.51 -10.06
N ALA A 10 -46.02 3.52 -10.41
CA ALA A 10 -45.47 2.77 -11.54
C ALA A 10 -44.88 1.44 -11.04
N VAL A 11 -45.21 0.34 -11.73
CA VAL A 11 -44.89 -1.03 -11.27
C VAL A 11 -43.59 -1.53 -11.91
N PHE A 12 -42.65 -2.01 -11.09
CA PHE A 12 -41.54 -2.84 -11.55
C PHE A 12 -41.90 -4.32 -11.43
N THR A 13 -42.04 -5.01 -12.57
CA THR A 13 -42.29 -6.46 -12.61
C THR A 13 -41.00 -7.25 -12.48
N ILE A 14 -40.74 -7.78 -11.28
CA ILE A 14 -39.66 -8.75 -11.04
C ILE A 14 -40.17 -10.15 -11.40
N SER A 15 -39.73 -10.70 -12.54
CA SER A 15 -40.03 -12.06 -12.97
C SER A 15 -38.99 -13.06 -12.44
N ILE A 16 -39.29 -13.73 -11.33
CA ILE A 16 -38.48 -14.85 -10.81
C ILE A 16 -39.06 -16.17 -11.33
N ILE A 17 -38.33 -16.85 -12.21
CA ILE A 17 -38.64 -18.23 -12.61
C ILE A 17 -37.93 -19.16 -11.63
N TYR A 18 -38.69 -19.76 -10.71
CA TYR A 18 -38.17 -20.82 -9.83
C TYR A 18 -38.16 -22.16 -10.57
N THR A 19 -36.98 -22.63 -10.96
CA THR A 19 -36.71 -24.03 -11.27
C THR A 19 -35.66 -24.56 -10.29
N ALA A 20 -36.07 -25.47 -9.39
CA ALA A 20 -35.22 -25.96 -8.31
C ALA A 20 -34.18 -26.97 -8.83
N LEU A 21 -32.94 -26.51 -9.02
CA LEU A 21 -31.77 -27.37 -9.19
C LEU A 21 -31.17 -27.72 -7.81
N PRO A 22 -30.56 -28.90 -7.63
CA PRO A 22 -29.92 -29.27 -6.37
C PRO A 22 -28.71 -28.38 -6.06
N ASN A 23 -28.47 -28.08 -4.78
CA ASN A 23 -27.38 -27.22 -4.30
C ASN A 23 -25.99 -27.90 -4.38
N SER A 24 -25.50 -28.15 -5.60
CA SER A 24 -24.16 -28.69 -5.86
C SER A 24 -23.10 -27.61 -6.08
N LEU A 25 -22.54 -27.09 -4.98
CA LEU A 25 -21.26 -26.36 -4.95
C LEU A 25 -21.09 -25.20 -5.96
N VAL A 26 -22.17 -24.48 -6.29
CA VAL A 26 -22.10 -23.23 -7.06
C VAL A 26 -21.51 -22.14 -6.16
N GLN A 27 -20.18 -22.13 -6.04
CA GLN A 27 -19.43 -21.06 -5.36
C GLN A 27 -19.83 -19.71 -5.98
N LYS A 28 -20.38 -18.84 -5.14
CA LYS A 28 -20.93 -17.55 -5.52
C LYS A 28 -19.90 -16.73 -6.29
N ARG A 29 -20.31 -16.15 -7.41
CA ARG A 29 -19.53 -15.10 -8.07
C ARG A 29 -20.01 -13.75 -7.56
N GLN A 30 -19.09 -12.85 -7.25
CA GLN A 30 -19.37 -11.46 -6.94
C GLN A 30 -18.78 -10.58 -8.03
N THR A 31 -19.59 -9.63 -8.49
CA THR A 31 -19.18 -8.61 -9.44
C THR A 31 -18.68 -7.40 -8.67
N ILE A 32 -17.43 -6.98 -8.92
CA ILE A 32 -16.82 -5.79 -8.34
C ILE A 32 -16.44 -4.86 -9.47
N THR A 33 -17.06 -3.68 -9.52
CA THR A 33 -16.72 -2.64 -10.49
C THR A 33 -15.83 -1.59 -9.84
N ILE A 34 -14.71 -1.26 -10.49
CA ILE A 34 -13.91 -0.09 -10.16
C ILE A 34 -14.11 1.00 -11.21
N GLN A 35 -14.02 2.26 -10.80
CA GLN A 35 -14.01 3.42 -11.70
C GLN A 35 -12.68 4.16 -11.53
N THR A 36 -12.08 4.63 -12.62
CA THR A 36 -10.89 5.47 -12.53
C THR A 36 -11.19 6.79 -11.82
N THR A 37 -10.19 7.34 -11.14
CA THR A 37 -10.23 8.69 -10.55
C THR A 37 -9.44 9.71 -11.38
N ASP A 38 -8.73 9.26 -12.42
CA ASP A 38 -8.04 10.12 -13.38
C ASP A 38 -9.01 10.58 -14.48
N LYS A 39 -8.98 11.88 -14.80
CA LYS A 39 -9.81 12.50 -15.85
C LYS A 39 -9.20 12.38 -17.25
N GLN A 40 -7.93 11.99 -17.36
CA GLN A 40 -7.19 11.84 -18.61
C GLN A 40 -6.92 10.36 -18.96
N ALA A 41 -7.42 9.43 -18.15
CA ALA A 41 -7.34 7.99 -18.37
C ALA A 41 -7.88 7.60 -19.76
N ASN A 42 -7.03 6.96 -20.56
CA ASN A 42 -7.39 6.44 -21.88
C ASN A 42 -7.66 4.92 -21.86
N SER A 43 -8.23 4.43 -22.96
CA SER A 43 -8.62 3.03 -23.13
C SER A 43 -7.46 2.04 -22.95
N ASP A 44 -6.23 2.41 -23.34
CA ASP A 44 -5.07 1.53 -23.21
C ASP A 44 -4.51 1.50 -21.78
N GLN A 45 -4.64 2.60 -21.02
CA GLN A 45 -4.40 2.60 -19.57
C GLN A 45 -5.46 1.76 -18.82
N LEU A 46 -6.72 1.76 -19.25
CA LEU A 46 -7.77 0.89 -18.70
C LEU A 46 -7.47 -0.59 -19.01
N LYS A 47 -7.14 -0.94 -20.26
CA LYS A 47 -6.75 -2.29 -20.68
C LYS A 47 -5.47 -2.78 -19.99
N ALA A 48 -4.49 -1.90 -19.76
CA ALA A 48 -3.28 -2.22 -19.00
C ALA A 48 -3.62 -2.51 -17.53
N SER A 49 -4.35 -1.60 -16.88
CA SER A 49 -4.82 -1.76 -15.50
C SER A 49 -5.59 -3.07 -15.30
N ALA A 50 -6.52 -3.39 -16.21
CA ALA A 50 -7.28 -4.63 -16.20
C ALA A 50 -6.38 -5.88 -16.15
N LYS A 51 -5.40 -5.98 -17.06
CA LYS A 51 -4.44 -7.10 -17.12
C LYS A 51 -3.56 -7.18 -15.87
N ILE A 52 -3.10 -6.05 -15.35
CA ILE A 52 -2.28 -5.97 -14.14
C ILE A 52 -3.07 -6.49 -12.93
N ILE A 53 -4.33 -6.07 -12.80
CA ILE A 53 -5.22 -6.48 -11.71
C ILE A 53 -5.61 -7.96 -11.84
N GLU A 54 -5.92 -8.44 -13.05
CA GLU A 54 -6.15 -9.88 -13.31
C GLU A 54 -4.94 -10.73 -12.86
N LYS A 55 -3.71 -10.29 -13.17
CA LYS A 55 -2.50 -11.00 -12.74
C LYS A 55 -2.28 -10.90 -11.22
N ARG A 56 -2.48 -9.74 -10.59
CA ARG A 56 -2.39 -9.59 -9.11
C ARG A 56 -3.37 -10.51 -8.37
N LEU A 57 -4.62 -10.55 -8.82
CA LEU A 57 -5.65 -11.43 -8.23
C LEU A 57 -5.26 -12.90 -8.40
N LYS A 58 -4.81 -13.30 -9.60
CA LYS A 58 -4.30 -14.65 -9.85
C LYS A 58 -3.10 -15.01 -8.97
N ASP A 59 -2.10 -14.13 -8.86
CA ASP A 59 -0.86 -14.36 -8.10
C ASP A 59 -1.14 -14.47 -6.58
N TYR A 60 -2.17 -13.79 -6.07
CA TYR A 60 -2.67 -13.98 -4.71
C TYR A 60 -3.49 -15.28 -4.52
N GLY A 61 -3.93 -15.92 -5.60
CA GLY A 61 -4.74 -17.15 -5.59
C GLY A 61 -6.25 -16.94 -5.78
N ILE A 62 -6.70 -15.74 -6.12
CA ILE A 62 -8.11 -15.44 -6.42
C ILE A 62 -8.44 -15.87 -7.86
N ILE A 63 -9.49 -16.67 -8.01
CA ILE A 63 -10.02 -17.08 -9.32
C ILE A 63 -10.96 -15.98 -9.83
N THR A 64 -10.61 -15.37 -10.96
CA THR A 64 -11.43 -14.37 -11.65
C THR A 64 -12.04 -14.93 -12.94
N GLY A 65 -13.13 -14.31 -13.39
CA GLY A 65 -13.48 -14.27 -14.81
C GLY A 65 -12.55 -13.31 -15.58
N LYS A 66 -12.75 -13.21 -16.90
CA LYS A 66 -12.21 -12.11 -17.70
C LYS A 66 -12.88 -10.80 -17.26
N SER A 67 -12.09 -9.73 -17.12
CA SER A 67 -12.60 -8.39 -16.87
C SER A 67 -13.42 -7.83 -18.04
N ILE A 68 -14.38 -6.96 -17.72
CA ILE A 68 -15.18 -6.19 -18.70
C ILE A 68 -14.79 -4.72 -18.53
N ILE A 69 -14.50 -4.03 -19.64
CA ILE A 69 -14.09 -2.62 -19.64
C ILE A 69 -15.17 -1.79 -20.32
N ASP A 70 -15.54 -0.67 -19.71
CA ASP A 70 -16.32 0.41 -20.33
C ASP A 70 -15.43 1.65 -20.38
N ASP A 71 -14.91 1.93 -21.58
CA ASP A 71 -14.05 3.08 -21.85
C ASP A 71 -14.77 4.43 -21.65
N ASN A 72 -16.10 4.48 -21.83
CA ASN A 72 -16.88 5.72 -21.70
C ASN A 72 -17.18 6.07 -20.24
N ALA A 73 -17.49 5.05 -19.43
CA ALA A 73 -17.70 5.22 -17.98
C ALA A 73 -16.38 5.28 -17.18
N GLY A 74 -15.26 4.94 -17.80
CA GLY A 74 -13.95 4.80 -17.15
C GLY A 74 -13.93 3.66 -16.13
N THR A 75 -14.64 2.56 -16.40
CA THR A 75 -14.85 1.46 -15.43
C THR A 75 -14.31 0.12 -15.90
N ILE A 76 -13.85 -0.68 -14.93
CA ILE A 76 -13.45 -2.07 -15.12
C ILE A 76 -14.25 -2.93 -14.13
N GLU A 77 -14.89 -3.98 -14.64
CA GLU A 77 -15.64 -4.97 -13.87
C GLU A 77 -14.84 -6.27 -13.73
N PHE A 78 -14.74 -6.78 -12.50
CA PHE A 78 -14.13 -8.07 -12.19
C PHE A 78 -15.17 -9.02 -11.59
N GLN A 79 -15.30 -10.21 -12.18
CA GLN A 79 -16.06 -11.31 -11.58
C GLN A 79 -15.12 -12.14 -10.71
N VAL A 80 -15.27 -12.04 -9.38
CA VAL A 80 -14.47 -12.78 -8.40
C VAL A 80 -15.26 -13.97 -7.86
N LYS A 81 -14.60 -15.12 -7.68
CA LYS A 81 -15.19 -16.34 -7.12
C LYS A 81 -14.97 -16.40 -5.60
N GLY A 82 -16.04 -16.33 -4.80
CA GLY A 82 -15.96 -16.36 -3.34
C GLY A 82 -17.01 -15.48 -2.67
N ASP A 83 -17.00 -15.47 -1.33
CA ASP A 83 -17.93 -14.68 -0.52
C ASP A 83 -17.28 -13.43 0.08
N ASN A 84 -17.79 -12.28 -0.37
CA ASN A 84 -17.55 -10.90 0.04
C ASN A 84 -16.28 -10.24 -0.51
N LEU A 85 -16.41 -8.94 -0.80
CA LEU A 85 -15.28 -8.03 -1.04
C LEU A 85 -14.50 -7.86 0.27
N THR A 86 -13.36 -8.53 0.38
CA THR A 86 -12.46 -8.38 1.53
C THR A 86 -11.58 -7.13 1.39
N GLN A 87 -10.86 -6.78 2.46
CA GLN A 87 -9.90 -5.67 2.45
C GLN A 87 -8.73 -5.96 1.51
N GLU A 88 -8.26 -7.20 1.47
CA GLU A 88 -7.18 -7.67 0.60
C GLU A 88 -7.57 -7.58 -0.88
N ILE A 89 -8.78 -8.04 -1.24
CA ILE A 89 -9.32 -7.88 -2.59
C ILE A 89 -9.41 -6.40 -2.95
N SER A 90 -9.99 -5.57 -2.07
CA SER A 90 -10.10 -4.12 -2.26
C SER A 90 -8.75 -3.46 -2.51
N TYR A 91 -7.70 -3.93 -1.85
CA TYR A 91 -6.35 -3.38 -1.97
C TYR A 91 -5.63 -3.87 -3.25
N LEU A 92 -5.76 -5.14 -3.62
CA LEU A 92 -5.23 -5.70 -4.88
C LEU A 92 -5.81 -5.00 -6.13
N LEU A 93 -7.08 -4.58 -6.07
CA LEU A 93 -7.77 -3.84 -7.12
C LEU A 93 -7.34 -2.37 -7.24
N LEU A 94 -6.87 -1.73 -6.16
CA LEU A 94 -6.78 -0.26 -6.06
C LEU A 94 -5.38 0.29 -5.75
N ALA A 95 -4.49 -0.49 -5.14
CA ALA A 95 -3.12 -0.06 -4.85
C ALA A 95 -2.35 0.23 -6.14
N LYS A 96 -1.53 1.29 -6.16
CA LYS A 96 -0.60 1.52 -7.27
C LYS A 96 0.38 0.35 -7.37
N GLY A 97 0.83 -0.16 -6.22
CA GLY A 97 1.71 -1.31 -6.07
C GLY A 97 3.20 -0.95 -6.07
N SER A 98 3.54 0.31 -5.83
CA SER A 98 4.93 0.77 -5.77
C SER A 98 5.57 0.28 -4.49
N ILE A 99 6.67 -0.47 -4.60
CA ILE A 99 7.45 -0.95 -3.46
C ILE A 99 8.87 -0.41 -3.62
N ASP A 100 9.27 0.33 -2.61
CA ASP A 100 10.46 1.17 -2.60
C ASP A 100 11.25 0.93 -1.31
N LEU A 101 12.58 1.00 -1.43
CA LEU A 101 13.56 0.92 -0.37
C LEU A 101 14.29 2.27 -0.31
N TYR A 102 14.05 3.03 0.77
CA TYR A 102 14.69 4.32 1.00
C TYR A 102 15.76 4.21 2.10
N GLU A 103 16.94 4.77 1.86
CA GLU A 103 17.92 5.02 2.92
C GLU A 103 17.37 6.04 3.94
N THR A 104 17.67 5.88 5.23
CA THR A 104 17.34 6.90 6.24
C THR A 104 18.20 8.15 6.14
N HIS A 105 17.60 9.29 6.45
CA HIS A 105 18.30 10.55 6.67
C HIS A 105 18.66 10.74 8.15
N ASN A 106 19.52 11.71 8.50
CA ASN A 106 19.75 12.08 9.90
C ASN A 106 18.45 12.67 10.49
N ARG A 107 17.95 12.12 11.60
CA ARG A 107 16.70 12.58 12.20
C ARG A 107 16.82 13.92 12.94
N ASN A 108 18.01 14.28 13.41
CA ASN A 108 18.21 15.38 14.36
C ASN A 108 17.91 16.74 13.74
N GLU A 109 18.50 17.04 12.57
CA GLU A 109 18.28 18.29 11.83
C GLU A 109 16.79 18.51 11.51
N ALA A 110 16.12 17.47 11.02
CA ALA A 110 14.69 17.51 10.74
C ALA A 110 13.85 17.70 12.01
N ILE A 111 14.19 17.03 13.10
CA ILE A 111 13.50 17.15 14.38
C ILE A 111 13.60 18.56 14.96
N ASP A 112 14.76 19.22 14.88
CA ASP A 112 14.93 20.56 15.43
C ASP A 112 14.19 21.64 14.59
N VAL A 113 14.12 21.45 13.27
CA VAL A 113 13.22 22.21 12.40
C VAL A 113 11.74 21.98 12.75
N LEU A 114 11.31 20.73 12.97
CA LEU A 114 9.91 20.40 13.29
C LEU A 114 9.49 20.91 14.69
N LYS A 115 10.37 20.77 15.71
CA LYS A 115 10.17 21.30 17.08
C LYS A 115 9.92 22.81 17.10
N SER A 116 10.44 23.54 16.12
CA SER A 116 10.29 25.00 16.01
C SER A 116 8.86 25.45 15.68
N ASN A 117 7.91 24.53 15.44
CA ASN A 117 6.50 24.85 15.20
C ASN A 117 5.59 24.35 16.34
N ALA A 118 5.04 25.28 17.12
CA ALA A 118 4.23 24.98 18.30
C ALA A 118 2.88 24.28 17.99
N ASP A 119 2.30 24.51 16.80
CA ASP A 119 1.07 23.83 16.37
C ASP A 119 1.33 22.35 16.06
N LEU A 120 2.47 22.05 15.41
CA LEU A 120 2.88 20.68 15.13
C LEU A 120 3.17 19.91 16.42
N MET A 121 3.79 20.54 17.42
CA MET A 121 4.08 19.91 18.71
C MET A 121 2.83 19.59 19.56
N GLN A 122 1.65 20.13 19.21
CA GLN A 122 0.37 19.72 19.80
C GLN A 122 -0.20 18.45 19.14
N LEU A 123 0.29 18.09 17.95
CA LEU A 123 -0.26 16.99 17.14
C LEU A 123 0.71 15.80 16.97
N LEU A 124 2.02 16.06 16.99
CA LEU A 124 3.10 15.12 16.76
C LEU A 124 3.99 15.00 18.02
N GLU A 125 3.92 13.84 18.68
CA GLU A 125 4.79 13.48 19.80
C GLU A 125 6.17 13.04 19.27
N ILE A 126 7.22 13.80 19.57
CA ILE A 126 8.61 13.41 19.25
C ILE A 126 9.18 12.61 20.43
N PRO A 127 9.64 11.34 20.24
CA PRO A 127 10.17 10.52 21.32
C PRO A 127 11.38 11.15 22.04
N GLN A 128 11.40 11.01 23.37
CA GLN A 128 12.40 11.57 24.30
C GLN A 128 12.93 10.50 25.28
N GLY A 129 14.06 10.78 25.93
CA GLY A 129 14.62 9.92 26.98
C GLY A 129 14.92 8.50 26.49
N GLU A 130 14.60 7.49 27.30
CA GLU A 130 14.77 6.07 26.93
C GLU A 130 13.94 5.64 25.70
N LYS A 131 12.90 6.40 25.33
CA LYS A 131 12.14 6.19 24.09
C LYS A 131 12.77 6.86 22.86
N ALA A 132 13.78 7.71 23.02
CA ALA A 132 14.45 8.38 21.91
C ALA A 132 15.28 7.36 21.11
N PRO A 133 14.97 7.12 19.82
CA PRO A 133 15.74 6.18 19.02
C PRO A 133 17.03 6.84 18.49
N GLU A 134 17.98 5.99 18.07
CA GLU A 134 19.29 6.39 17.54
C GLU A 134 19.20 7.41 16.38
N GLU A 135 20.28 8.17 16.15
CA GLU A 135 20.39 9.24 15.14
C GLU A 135 19.97 8.85 13.72
N TYR A 136 20.27 7.62 13.29
CA TYR A 136 19.91 7.10 11.97
C TYR A 136 18.64 6.24 11.98
N SER A 137 17.88 6.27 13.08
CA SER A 137 16.54 5.68 13.10
C SER A 137 15.60 6.48 12.21
N SER A 138 14.83 5.77 11.39
CA SER A 138 13.77 6.38 10.59
C SER A 138 12.72 7.07 11.45
N ILE A 139 12.46 6.62 12.69
CA ILE A 139 11.34 7.12 13.49
C ILE A 139 11.62 8.54 14.01
N ILE A 140 10.77 9.50 13.67
CA ILE A 140 10.88 10.90 14.13
C ILE A 140 9.75 11.35 15.07
N GLY A 141 8.59 10.69 15.04
CA GLY A 141 7.47 11.03 15.91
C GLY A 141 6.26 10.12 15.79
N PHE A 142 5.26 10.38 16.62
CA PHE A 142 4.01 9.63 16.71
C PHE A 142 2.81 10.57 16.65
N CYS A 143 1.73 10.16 15.99
CA CYS A 143 0.54 10.99 15.80
C CYS A 143 -0.73 10.14 15.96
N GLN A 144 -1.73 10.67 16.67
CA GLN A 144 -3.04 10.02 16.75
C GLN A 144 -3.73 9.99 15.38
N PRO A 145 -4.60 9.00 15.11
CA PRO A 145 -5.29 8.86 13.82
C PRO A 145 -6.02 10.11 13.35
N GLU A 146 -6.74 10.78 14.25
CA GLU A 146 -7.49 12.01 14.03
C GLU A 146 -6.59 13.21 13.66
N ASN A 147 -5.38 13.27 14.20
CA ASN A 147 -4.44 14.37 14.00
C ASN A 147 -3.66 14.25 12.69
N LYS A 148 -3.55 13.04 12.10
CA LYS A 148 -2.63 12.72 10.99
C LYS A 148 -2.73 13.67 9.79
N GLU A 149 -3.94 14.06 9.43
CA GLU A 149 -4.20 14.93 8.27
C GLU A 149 -3.83 16.40 8.52
N ALA A 150 -3.97 16.89 9.75
CA ALA A 150 -3.50 18.22 10.15
C ALA A 150 -1.97 18.24 10.27
N THR A 151 -1.40 17.21 10.90
CA THR A 151 0.05 16.97 11.00
C THR A 151 0.73 16.94 9.63
N ASN A 152 0.15 16.25 8.65
CA ASN A 152 0.62 16.24 7.25
C ASN A 152 0.74 17.66 6.65
N LYS A 153 -0.28 18.50 6.83
CA LYS A 153 -0.31 19.86 6.27
C LYS A 153 0.74 20.76 6.91
N LEU A 154 0.94 20.65 8.23
CA LEU A 154 2.00 21.38 8.93
C LEU A 154 3.38 20.92 8.48
N ILE A 155 3.64 19.60 8.42
CA ILE A 155 4.93 19.05 7.94
C ILE A 155 5.22 19.51 6.51
N HIS A 156 4.24 19.45 5.60
CA HIS A 156 4.40 19.91 4.22
C HIS A 156 4.78 21.41 4.18
N ASN A 157 4.04 22.26 4.88
CA ASN A 157 4.29 23.70 4.93
C ASN A 157 5.67 24.03 5.52
N ILE A 158 6.10 23.32 6.57
CA ILE A 158 7.43 23.46 7.19
C ILE A 158 8.53 23.04 6.19
N SER A 159 8.35 21.90 5.51
CA SER A 159 9.31 21.38 4.53
C SER A 159 9.53 22.35 3.37
N GLN A 160 8.44 22.87 2.81
CA GLN A 160 8.48 23.88 1.74
C GLN A 160 9.13 25.20 2.22
N LYS A 161 8.83 25.66 3.45
CA LYS A 161 9.40 26.89 4.00
C LYS A 161 10.90 26.79 4.31
N THR A 162 11.40 25.60 4.66
CA THR A 162 12.80 25.38 5.07
C THR A 162 13.69 24.77 3.99
N GLY A 163 13.11 24.32 2.88
CA GLY A 163 13.86 23.66 1.79
C GLY A 163 14.34 22.24 2.14
N MET A 164 13.71 21.60 3.13
CA MET A 164 14.17 20.29 3.64
C MET A 164 13.96 19.18 2.61
N ASN A 165 15.05 18.64 2.05
CA ASN A 165 15.05 17.64 0.97
C ASN A 165 14.97 16.19 1.51
N VAL A 166 13.92 15.87 2.25
CA VAL A 166 13.69 14.54 2.86
C VAL A 166 12.26 14.05 2.58
N LYS A 167 12.05 12.74 2.61
CA LYS A 167 10.71 12.15 2.54
C LYS A 167 10.19 11.87 3.94
N PHE A 168 8.99 12.37 4.23
CA PHE A 168 8.23 12.02 5.43
C PHE A 168 7.22 10.92 5.09
N LEU A 169 7.36 9.77 5.73
CA LEU A 169 6.66 8.54 5.39
C LEU A 169 5.88 8.04 6.61
N TRP A 170 4.59 7.75 6.45
CA TRP A 170 3.79 7.20 7.55
C TRP A 170 3.77 5.68 7.52
N SER A 171 3.82 5.07 8.70
CA SER A 171 3.31 3.71 8.92
C SER A 171 1.93 3.47 8.29
N GLY A 172 1.75 2.27 7.72
CA GLY A 172 0.51 1.90 7.00
C GLY A 172 -0.73 1.81 7.88
N ALA A 173 -0.56 1.50 9.17
CA ALA A 173 -1.59 1.46 10.20
C ALA A 173 -1.00 1.95 11.54
N PRO A 174 -1.82 2.37 12.52
CA PRO A 174 -1.34 2.69 13.86
C PRO A 174 -0.84 1.42 14.57
N TYR A 175 0.34 1.47 15.18
CA TYR A 175 0.92 0.30 15.87
C TYR A 175 1.69 0.63 17.15
N PHE A 176 2.02 1.89 17.41
CA PHE A 176 2.73 2.31 18.62
C PHE A 176 1.75 3.04 19.55
N GLU A 177 1.31 2.40 20.63
CA GLU A 177 0.36 3.00 21.59
C GLU A 177 -0.95 3.50 20.95
N GLY A 178 -1.40 2.87 19.85
CA GLY A 178 -2.56 3.30 19.06
C GLY A 178 -2.29 4.45 18.06
N LYS A 179 -1.07 4.99 18.04
CA LYS A 179 -0.61 6.09 17.19
C LYS A 179 -0.01 5.56 15.89
N TYR A 180 -0.11 6.37 14.83
CA TYR A 180 0.72 6.22 13.64
C TYR A 180 2.15 6.68 13.95
N VAL A 181 3.13 5.88 13.53
CA VAL A 181 4.55 6.25 13.52
C VAL A 181 4.88 7.02 12.25
N LEU A 182 5.59 8.14 12.40
CA LEU A 182 6.17 8.96 11.34
C LEU A 182 7.65 8.63 11.16
N HIS A 183 8.03 8.41 9.90
CA HIS A 183 9.39 8.09 9.50
C HIS A 183 10.00 9.17 8.61
N ILE A 184 11.33 9.31 8.66
CA ILE A 184 12.15 10.11 7.74
C ILE A 184 12.99 9.20 6.85
N ALA A 185 13.16 9.59 5.59
CA ALA A 185 14.06 8.95 4.65
C ALA A 185 14.61 9.97 3.63
N GLN A 186 15.55 9.55 2.78
CA GLN A 186 15.94 10.34 1.61
C GLN A 186 14.73 10.60 0.68
N ASN A 187 14.75 11.70 -0.08
CA ASN A 187 13.61 12.10 -0.92
C ASN A 187 13.33 11.11 -2.08
N THR A 188 14.38 10.47 -2.60
CA THR A 188 14.33 9.45 -3.65
C THR A 188 14.54 8.04 -3.07
N PRO A 189 13.86 7.01 -3.60
CA PRO A 189 14.16 5.62 -3.24
C PRO A 189 15.53 5.21 -3.80
N ALA A 190 16.31 4.49 -3.00
CA ALA A 190 17.61 3.97 -3.42
C ALA A 190 17.45 2.71 -4.28
N ILE A 191 16.44 1.88 -3.97
CA ILE A 191 15.94 0.79 -4.80
C ILE A 191 14.42 0.92 -4.93
N ASN A 192 13.88 0.65 -6.11
CA ASN A 192 12.45 0.39 -6.34
C ASN A 192 12.29 -0.96 -7.06
N LYS A 193 11.05 -1.43 -7.22
CA LYS A 193 10.77 -2.76 -7.79
C LYS A 193 11.27 -3.05 -9.22
N THR A 194 11.78 -2.09 -10.00
CA THR A 194 12.47 -2.40 -11.27
C THR A 194 13.75 -3.21 -11.08
N TYR A 195 14.31 -3.22 -9.87
CA TYR A 195 15.45 -4.04 -9.48
C TYR A 195 15.07 -5.43 -8.93
N PHE A 196 13.77 -5.73 -8.78
CA PHE A 196 13.33 -7.04 -8.30
C PHE A 196 13.23 -8.01 -9.48
N GLU A 197 13.75 -9.23 -9.31
CA GLU A 197 13.47 -10.36 -10.21
C GLU A 197 12.18 -11.06 -9.77
N HIS A 198 12.08 -11.40 -8.48
CA HIS A 198 10.93 -12.09 -7.92
C HIS A 198 10.77 -11.84 -6.42
N THR A 199 9.56 -11.99 -5.90
CA THR A 199 9.26 -12.03 -4.47
C THR A 199 8.40 -13.24 -4.13
N GLU A 200 8.69 -13.89 -3.00
CA GLU A 200 7.99 -15.10 -2.54
C GLU A 200 7.75 -15.04 -1.03
N VAL A 201 6.68 -15.69 -0.56
CA VAL A 201 6.40 -15.81 0.87
C VAL A 201 7.07 -17.06 1.41
N ILE A 202 8.10 -16.88 2.23
CA ILE A 202 8.77 -17.96 2.94
C ILE A 202 8.22 -18.09 4.36
N LYS A 203 8.33 -19.30 4.93
CA LYS A 203 8.05 -19.56 6.34
C LYS A 203 9.34 -19.97 7.03
N ASP A 204 9.78 -19.17 7.99
CA ASP A 204 10.92 -19.50 8.84
C ASP A 204 10.60 -20.74 9.68
N LYS A 205 11.45 -21.77 9.60
CA LYS A 205 11.17 -23.07 10.22
C LYS A 205 11.29 -23.06 11.74
N PRO A 206 12.30 -22.41 12.36
CA PRO A 206 12.42 -22.35 13.82
C PRO A 206 11.35 -21.50 14.51
N SER A 207 11.04 -20.31 14.00
CA SER A 207 10.04 -19.42 14.63
C SER A 207 8.60 -19.69 14.17
N GLY A 208 8.41 -20.31 13.01
CA GLY A 208 7.12 -20.46 12.35
C GLY A 208 6.56 -19.17 11.75
N ALA A 209 7.30 -18.06 11.81
CA ALA A 209 6.88 -16.77 11.25
C ALA A 209 6.96 -16.77 9.72
N PHE A 210 6.10 -15.97 9.08
CA PHE A 210 6.17 -15.73 7.64
C PHE A 210 6.99 -14.47 7.33
N GLN A 211 7.68 -14.49 6.20
CA GLN A 211 8.55 -13.41 5.72
C GLN A 211 8.40 -13.29 4.19
N LEU A 212 8.62 -12.10 3.62
CA LEU A 212 8.75 -11.95 2.16
C LEU A 212 10.23 -12.01 1.82
N ASN A 213 10.65 -13.00 1.03
CA ASN A 213 11.94 -12.98 0.34
C ASN A 213 11.80 -12.12 -0.93
N ILE A 214 12.76 -11.23 -1.17
CA ILE A 214 12.90 -10.44 -2.40
C ILE A 214 14.24 -10.84 -3.02
N THR A 215 14.19 -11.39 -4.23
CA THR A 215 15.37 -11.65 -5.07
C THR A 215 15.54 -10.50 -6.04
N PHE A 216 16.73 -9.90 -6.07
CA PHE A 216 17.08 -8.83 -7.00
C PHE A 216 17.59 -9.38 -8.33
N ASN A 217 17.30 -8.66 -9.42
CA ASN A 217 17.95 -8.88 -10.71
C ASN A 217 19.39 -8.36 -10.68
N ASN A 218 20.21 -8.72 -11.68
CA ASN A 218 21.66 -8.42 -11.73
C ASN A 218 22.01 -6.98 -11.28
N ASP A 219 21.39 -5.96 -11.89
CA ASP A 219 21.63 -4.55 -11.57
C ASP A 219 21.28 -4.22 -10.11
N GLY A 220 20.24 -4.86 -9.58
CA GLY A 220 19.82 -4.75 -8.18
C GLY A 220 20.71 -5.47 -7.18
N ILE A 221 21.43 -6.52 -7.57
CA ILE A 221 22.36 -7.27 -6.69
C ILE A 221 23.51 -6.36 -6.26
N ASP A 222 24.20 -5.74 -7.22
CA ASP A 222 25.33 -4.86 -6.94
C ASP A 222 24.88 -3.59 -6.21
N LEU A 223 23.76 -2.99 -6.65
CA LEU A 223 23.18 -1.81 -6.00
C LEU A 223 22.78 -2.08 -4.54
N TRP A 224 22.15 -3.22 -4.24
CA TRP A 224 21.81 -3.59 -2.86
C TRP A 224 23.05 -3.87 -2.01
N SER A 225 24.09 -4.42 -2.62
CA SER A 225 25.38 -4.70 -1.97
C SER A 225 26.10 -3.43 -1.55
N ASP A 226 26.11 -2.38 -2.38
CA ASP A 226 26.70 -1.10 -1.99
C ASP A 226 25.79 -0.27 -1.04
N ILE A 227 24.45 -0.32 -1.20
CA ILE A 227 23.51 0.31 -0.25
C ILE A 227 23.66 -0.29 1.16
N THR A 228 23.68 -1.62 1.29
CA THR A 228 23.79 -2.27 2.61
C THR A 228 25.16 -2.00 3.25
N LYS A 229 26.23 -1.92 2.45
CA LYS A 229 27.58 -1.55 2.89
C LYS A 229 27.67 -0.09 3.37
N SER A 230 27.02 0.87 2.71
CA SER A 230 27.01 2.28 3.12
C SER A 230 26.05 2.60 4.29
N ASN A 231 25.15 1.66 4.61
CA ASN A 231 24.11 1.82 5.64
C ASN A 231 24.26 0.89 6.85
N ILE A 232 25.39 0.20 7.03
CA ILE A 232 25.66 -0.57 8.27
C ILE A 232 25.45 0.33 9.49
N GLY A 233 24.61 -0.12 10.43
CA GLY A 233 24.22 0.64 11.63
C GLY A 233 23.01 1.59 11.45
N LYS A 234 22.61 1.89 10.21
CA LYS A 234 21.45 2.72 9.86
C LYS A 234 20.24 1.85 9.46
N ASN A 235 19.09 2.46 9.20
CA ASN A 235 17.90 1.75 8.74
C ASN A 235 17.68 1.90 7.22
N ILE A 236 17.10 0.89 6.59
CA ILE A 236 16.48 1.01 5.26
C ILE A 236 14.98 0.93 5.45
N THR A 237 14.24 1.95 4.99
CA THR A 237 12.79 2.05 5.14
C THR A 237 12.11 1.48 3.90
N ILE A 238 11.29 0.44 4.10
CA ILE A 238 10.61 -0.30 3.05
C ILE A 238 9.15 0.14 3.02
N THR A 239 8.67 0.63 1.88
CA THR A 239 7.29 1.10 1.71
C THR A 239 6.48 0.29 0.71
N LEU A 240 5.16 0.44 0.80
CA LEU A 240 4.20 0.08 -0.23
C LEU A 240 3.24 1.26 -0.41
N ASP A 241 3.19 1.84 -1.60
CA ASP A 241 2.44 3.07 -1.91
C ASP A 241 2.70 4.20 -0.88
N ASP A 242 3.98 4.47 -0.61
CA ASP A 242 4.49 5.43 0.38
C ASP A 242 4.05 5.22 1.84
N ARG A 243 3.53 4.03 2.15
CA ARG A 243 3.27 3.59 3.53
C ARG A 243 4.37 2.67 4.00
N VAL A 244 4.98 2.98 5.15
CA VAL A 244 6.04 2.14 5.74
C VAL A 244 5.46 0.79 6.15
N LEU A 245 6.03 -0.28 5.59
CA LEU A 245 5.81 -1.67 5.99
C LEU A 245 6.78 -2.05 7.12
N SER A 246 8.06 -1.72 6.96
CA SER A 246 9.11 -1.96 7.95
C SER A 246 10.28 -1.00 7.73
N SER A 247 11.16 -0.90 8.72
CA SER A 247 12.41 -0.12 8.62
C SER A 247 13.54 -0.88 9.34
N PRO A 248 14.00 -2.03 8.81
CA PRO A 248 15.07 -2.82 9.42
C PRO A 248 16.39 -2.04 9.51
N LYS A 249 17.16 -2.28 10.59
CA LYS A 249 18.54 -1.80 10.77
C LYS A 249 19.49 -2.75 10.05
N VAL A 250 20.40 -2.21 9.23
CA VAL A 250 21.37 -3.01 8.46
C VAL A 250 22.53 -3.40 9.38
N MET A 251 22.79 -4.71 9.49
CA MET A 251 23.80 -5.24 10.41
C MET A 251 25.13 -5.59 9.71
N ALA A 252 25.11 -5.81 8.40
CA ALA A 252 26.27 -6.11 7.56
C ALA A 252 25.97 -5.79 6.09
N GLN A 253 27.00 -5.76 5.24
CA GLN A 253 26.84 -5.81 3.79
C GLN A 253 26.21 -7.15 3.37
N ILE A 254 25.22 -7.11 2.48
CA ILE A 254 24.58 -8.31 1.89
C ILE A 254 25.06 -8.44 0.45
N LYS A 255 25.53 -9.63 0.04
CA LYS A 255 26.05 -9.90 -1.32
C LYS A 255 25.24 -10.94 -2.08
N GLU A 256 24.32 -11.61 -1.39
CA GLU A 256 23.59 -12.79 -1.83
C GLU A 256 22.32 -12.47 -2.66
N GLY A 257 22.28 -11.26 -3.24
CA GLY A 257 21.23 -10.81 -4.16
C GLY A 257 19.81 -10.76 -3.58
N ARG A 258 19.66 -10.71 -2.25
CA ARG A 258 18.35 -10.85 -1.58
C ARG A 258 18.12 -9.85 -0.44
N ALA A 259 16.86 -9.49 -0.25
CA ALA A 259 16.35 -8.77 0.91
C ALA A 259 15.16 -9.51 1.53
N MET A 260 14.84 -9.22 2.79
CA MET A 260 13.80 -9.93 3.54
C MET A 260 12.92 -8.95 4.31
N ILE A 261 11.61 -8.94 4.03
CA ILE A 261 10.63 -8.23 4.86
C ILE A 261 10.14 -9.19 5.94
N SER A 262 10.40 -8.86 7.20
CA SER A 262 9.95 -9.59 8.38
C SER A 262 9.25 -8.66 9.37
N GLY A 263 8.39 -9.22 10.22
CA GLY A 263 7.59 -8.44 11.17
C GLY A 263 6.34 -9.17 11.62
N LYS A 264 5.37 -8.43 12.16
CA LYS A 264 4.05 -8.95 12.58
C LYS A 264 3.09 -9.05 11.40
N PHE A 265 3.47 -9.80 10.37
CA PHE A 265 2.66 -10.03 9.17
C PHE A 265 2.01 -11.43 9.19
N SER A 266 0.80 -11.54 8.65
CA SER A 266 0.21 -12.84 8.31
C SER A 266 0.72 -13.34 6.95
N GLU A 267 0.46 -14.62 6.65
CA GLU A 267 0.71 -15.19 5.33
C GLU A 267 -0.06 -14.43 4.22
N ASN A 268 -1.27 -13.94 4.52
CA ASN A 268 -2.10 -13.18 3.58
C ASN A 268 -1.52 -11.79 3.30
N ASP A 269 -1.04 -11.08 4.31
CA ASP A 269 -0.40 -9.76 4.13
C ASP A 269 0.80 -9.88 3.17
N LEU A 270 1.63 -10.91 3.38
CA LEU A 270 2.84 -11.14 2.58
C LEU A 270 2.50 -11.64 1.17
N LYS A 271 1.44 -12.44 1.00
CA LYS A 271 0.90 -12.81 -0.33
C LYS A 271 0.38 -11.60 -1.08
N LEU A 272 -0.28 -10.67 -0.40
CA LEU A 272 -0.76 -9.41 -0.98
C LEU A 272 0.41 -8.51 -1.40
N ILE A 273 1.43 -8.36 -0.55
CA ILE A 273 2.64 -7.59 -0.88
C ILE A 273 3.39 -8.27 -2.05
N SER A 274 3.53 -9.59 -2.04
CA SER A 274 4.15 -10.37 -3.14
C SER A 274 3.40 -10.20 -4.47
N ALA A 275 2.07 -10.31 -4.45
CA ALA A 275 1.24 -10.10 -5.63
C ALA A 275 1.36 -8.67 -6.19
N LEU A 276 1.60 -7.66 -5.35
CA LEU A 276 1.83 -6.28 -5.79
C LEU A 276 3.27 -6.07 -6.30
N ALA A 277 4.27 -6.70 -5.65
CA ALA A 277 5.68 -6.65 -6.03
C ALA A 277 5.96 -7.32 -7.38
N ASN A 278 5.39 -8.52 -7.58
CA ASN A 278 5.55 -9.33 -8.80
C ASN A 278 4.76 -8.80 -10.02
N ASN A 279 4.27 -7.56 -9.95
CA ASN A 279 3.47 -6.91 -10.97
C ASN A 279 3.87 -5.44 -11.13
N ILE A 280 3.74 -4.89 -12.35
CA ILE A 280 4.00 -3.48 -12.60
C ILE A 280 3.00 -2.56 -11.87
N ASP A 281 3.33 -1.27 -11.79
CA ASP A 281 2.43 -0.26 -11.22
C ASP A 281 1.15 -0.11 -12.03
N LEU A 282 0.03 0.25 -11.37
CA LEU A 282 -1.14 0.72 -12.09
C LEU A 282 -0.82 2.07 -12.78
N PRO A 283 -1.08 2.22 -14.08
CA PRO A 283 -0.80 3.46 -14.82
C PRO A 283 -1.81 4.59 -14.53
N ILE A 284 -2.93 4.27 -13.87
CA ILE A 284 -4.00 5.21 -13.47
C ILE A 284 -4.61 4.75 -12.13
N SER A 285 -5.16 5.70 -11.38
CA SER A 285 -5.80 5.46 -10.07
C SER A 285 -7.28 5.08 -10.19
N PHE A 286 -7.81 4.36 -9.19
CA PHE A 286 -9.18 3.85 -9.15
C PHE A 286 -9.85 4.02 -7.78
N LYS A 287 -11.17 3.81 -7.76
CA LYS A 287 -12.04 3.64 -6.57
C LYS A 287 -13.03 2.48 -6.82
N ILE A 288 -13.54 1.84 -5.77
CA ILE A 288 -14.74 0.98 -5.90
C ILE A 288 -15.92 1.86 -6.37
N LYS A 289 -16.65 1.41 -7.39
CA LYS A 289 -17.94 1.96 -7.78
C LYS A 289 -19.01 1.31 -6.90
N LYS A 290 -19.71 2.13 -6.12
CA LYS A 290 -20.92 1.72 -5.36
C LYS A 290 -22.16 1.88 -6.22
#